data_AF-A0A3S5IX23-F1
#
_entry.id   AF-A0A3S5IX23-F1
#
_cell.length_a   1.000
_cell.length_b   1.000
_cell.length_c   1.000
_cell.angle_alpha   90.00
_cell.angle_beta   90.00
_cell.angle_gamma   90.00
#
_symmetry.space_group_name_H-M   'P 1'
#
loop_
_entity.id
_entity.type
_entity.pdbx_description
1 polymer ?
#
loop_
_entity_poly.entity_id
_entity_poly.type
_entity_poly.pdbx_seq_one_letter_code
_entity_poly.pdbx_strand_id
1 'polypeptide(L)'
;MIDRYSRPEMSSIWTEHQQFQAWLDVEIAACKAWSDIGVIPKEDVKKIEQHATFDVDRIHEIEVETRHDVVAFTRAVSETLGDERKWVHYGLTSTDVVDTAFGVRLKKANALLVVGLNRLVDVVSAKAIEHKHTVMMGRTHGVHAEPTTFGLKCALWVAELKRQKERFAHARQDVEYGKLSGAVGTFANIPPEVEEKTCGYLGLTPAPISTQTLQRDRHAFYMTTLALIASTIEKMGVEIRHLQRTEVREVEERFGQGQKGSSAMPHKRNPIGSENMAGCARVIRGYMMTAFENIPLWHERDISHSSAERIIFPDATILLDYMLNRFATLMERLEVFPQHMQDNIDRSHGLVFSQRVMLACIEHGWTREQAYDKVQPLAMKAWESGTPFKDHLLAEPALVDLLGEEGIHSLFAMEHHTKHVEKIFERVGLG
;
A
#
# COMPACT_ATOMS: atom_id res chain seq x y z
N MET A 1 12.89 6.93 12.14
CA MET A 1 13.03 5.72 11.28
C MET A 1 14.48 5.30 11.06
N ILE A 2 14.73 4.05 10.67
CA ILE A 2 16.07 3.50 10.41
C ILE A 2 16.51 3.67 8.95
N ASP A 3 17.71 4.19 8.72
CA ASP A 3 18.25 4.54 7.39
C ASP A 3 18.16 3.42 6.34
N ARG A 4 18.24 2.16 6.79
CA ARG A 4 18.18 0.98 5.91
C ARG A 4 16.86 0.88 5.11
N TYR A 5 15.77 1.39 5.66
CA TYR A 5 14.44 1.34 5.02
C TYR A 5 13.98 2.72 4.56
N SER A 6 14.92 3.67 4.47
CA SER A 6 14.67 5.07 4.14
C SER A 6 15.15 5.37 2.73
N ARG A 7 14.23 5.70 1.83
CA ARG A 7 14.59 6.25 0.52
C ARG A 7 14.84 7.76 0.64
N PRO A 8 15.94 8.30 0.08
CA PRO A 8 16.31 9.70 0.25
C PRO A 8 15.20 10.70 -0.08
N GLU A 9 14.41 10.40 -1.12
CA GLU A 9 13.34 11.27 -1.60
C GLU A 9 12.25 11.43 -0.55
N MET A 10 11.78 10.34 0.06
CA MET A 10 10.75 10.39 1.11
C MET A 10 11.33 10.92 2.43
N SER A 11 12.53 10.50 2.80
CA SER A 11 13.18 10.94 4.04
C SER A 11 13.46 12.43 4.07
N SER A 12 13.79 13.05 2.93
CA SER A 12 14.04 14.49 2.86
C SER A 12 12.85 15.32 3.34
N ILE A 13 11.61 14.90 3.05
CA ILE A 13 10.36 15.58 3.44
C ILE A 13 10.20 15.63 4.96
N TRP A 14 10.78 14.64 5.65
CA TRP A 14 10.64 14.46 7.09
C TRP A 14 11.79 15.06 7.92
N THR A 15 12.74 15.74 7.27
CA THR A 15 13.80 16.49 7.97
C THR A 15 13.23 17.71 8.70
N GLU A 16 13.92 18.16 9.76
CA GLU A 16 13.53 19.39 10.47
C GLU A 16 13.62 20.63 9.58
N HIS A 17 14.65 20.71 8.74
CA HIS A 17 14.74 21.80 7.77
C HIS A 17 13.51 21.86 6.86
N GLN A 18 13.02 20.72 6.34
CA GLN A 18 11.79 20.71 5.54
C GLN A 18 10.52 20.95 6.37
N GLN A 19 10.53 20.67 7.67
CA GLN A 19 9.45 21.07 8.57
C GLN A 19 9.37 22.59 8.70
N PHE A 20 10.46 23.24 9.07
CA PHE A 20 10.50 24.70 9.21
C PHE A 20 10.32 25.42 7.88
N GLN A 21 10.78 24.83 6.77
CA GLN A 21 10.46 25.35 5.43
C GLN A 21 8.95 25.31 5.17
N ALA A 22 8.26 24.23 5.53
CA ALA A 22 6.82 24.17 5.37
C ALA A 22 6.09 25.18 6.29
N TRP A 23 6.63 25.47 7.48
CA TRP A 23 6.09 26.52 8.35
C TRP A 23 6.28 27.90 7.72
N LEU A 24 7.45 28.17 7.14
CA LEU A 24 7.73 29.41 6.42
C LEU A 24 6.82 29.57 5.19
N ASP A 25 6.61 28.50 4.42
CA ASP A 25 5.70 28.49 3.27
C ASP A 25 4.27 28.90 3.70
N VAL A 26 3.80 28.42 4.85
CA VAL A 26 2.48 28.79 5.41
C VAL A 26 2.44 30.26 5.85
N GLU A 27 3.44 30.74 6.59
CA GLU A 27 3.53 32.13 7.04
C GLU A 27 3.53 33.12 5.87
N ILE A 28 4.33 32.84 4.84
CA ILE A 28 4.40 33.65 3.63
C ILE A 28 3.05 33.62 2.89
N ALA A 29 2.43 32.44 2.75
CA ALA A 29 1.12 32.31 2.11
C ALA A 29 0.01 33.06 2.87
N ALA A 30 0.04 33.04 4.21
CA ALA A 30 -0.87 33.81 5.05
C ALA A 30 -0.65 35.32 4.87
N CYS A 31 0.59 35.79 4.81
CA CYS A 31 0.89 37.20 4.53
C CYS A 31 0.35 37.64 3.15
N LYS A 32 0.50 36.80 2.11
CA LYS A 32 -0.09 37.04 0.78
C LYS A 32 -1.62 37.12 0.87
N ALA A 33 -2.25 36.19 1.57
CA ALA A 33 -3.70 36.15 1.72
C ALA A 33 -4.24 37.41 2.44
N TRP A 34 -3.57 37.87 3.50
CA TRP A 34 -3.90 39.13 4.16
C TRP A 34 -3.70 40.36 3.27
N SER A 35 -2.69 40.34 2.40
CA SER A 35 -2.43 41.41 1.42
C SER A 35 -3.47 41.45 0.30
N ASP A 36 -3.95 40.28 -0.16
CA ASP A 36 -5.04 40.19 -1.13
C ASP A 36 -6.33 40.84 -0.64
N ILE A 37 -6.59 40.81 0.68
CA ILE A 37 -7.74 41.46 1.30
C ILE A 37 -7.43 42.88 1.82
N GLY A 38 -6.24 43.40 1.51
CA GLY A 38 -5.87 44.81 1.73
C GLY A 38 -5.38 45.16 3.13
N VAL A 39 -5.09 44.19 4.00
CA VAL A 39 -4.62 44.43 5.38
C VAL A 39 -3.11 44.62 5.44
N ILE A 40 -2.35 43.76 4.79
CA ILE A 40 -0.88 43.88 4.73
C ILE A 40 -0.48 44.61 3.44
N PRO A 41 0.37 45.66 3.49
CA PRO A 41 0.88 46.31 2.29
C PRO A 41 1.60 45.32 1.37
N LYS A 42 1.32 45.39 0.05
CA LYS A 42 1.97 44.53 -0.95
C LYS A 42 3.49 44.60 -0.93
N GLU A 43 4.06 45.78 -0.66
CA GLU A 43 5.50 45.97 -0.55
C GLU A 43 6.11 45.24 0.65
N ASP A 44 5.38 45.14 1.77
CA ASP A 44 5.84 44.40 2.95
C ASP A 44 5.82 42.89 2.67
N VAL A 45 4.76 42.37 2.02
CA VAL A 45 4.73 40.96 1.60
C VAL A 45 5.87 40.62 0.66
N LYS A 46 6.17 41.49 -0.31
CA LYS A 46 7.27 41.28 -1.26
C LYS A 46 8.62 41.20 -0.54
N LYS A 47 8.86 42.02 0.49
CA LYS A 47 10.07 41.93 1.32
C LYS A 47 10.12 40.62 2.09
N ILE A 48 9.00 40.20 2.69
CA ILE A 48 8.91 38.92 3.39
C ILE A 48 9.23 37.77 2.43
N GLU A 49 8.63 37.72 1.24
CA GLU A 49 8.91 36.69 0.23
C GLU A 49 10.38 36.65 -0.22
N GLN A 50 11.05 37.80 -0.25
CA GLN A 50 12.43 37.91 -0.74
C GLN A 50 13.48 37.61 0.34
N HIS A 51 13.18 37.90 1.60
CA HIS A 51 14.17 37.94 2.67
C HIS A 51 13.90 36.97 3.82
N ALA A 52 12.65 36.53 4.02
CA ALA A 52 12.33 35.63 5.12
C ALA A 52 13.05 34.29 4.93
N THR A 53 13.88 33.96 5.91
CA THR A 53 14.58 32.67 5.99
C THR A 53 14.69 32.27 7.45
N PHE A 54 15.29 31.11 7.72
CA PHE A 54 15.53 30.63 9.08
C PHE A 54 16.82 29.83 9.14
N ASP A 55 17.34 29.69 10.35
CA ASP A 55 18.45 28.80 10.68
C ASP A 55 17.97 27.80 11.75
N VAL A 56 18.20 26.51 11.53
CA VAL A 56 17.66 25.44 12.40
C VAL A 56 18.32 25.47 13.78
N ASP A 57 19.63 25.67 13.84
CA ASP A 57 20.36 25.74 15.10
C ASP A 57 19.90 26.95 15.91
N ARG A 58 19.68 28.10 15.25
CA ARG A 58 19.13 29.30 15.88
C ARG A 58 17.73 29.10 16.45
N ILE A 59 16.87 28.34 15.78
CA ILE A 59 15.55 27.98 16.31
C ILE A 59 15.71 27.19 17.60
N HIS A 60 16.59 26.19 17.63
CA HIS A 60 16.83 25.39 18.84
C HIS A 60 17.39 26.22 19.99
N GLU A 61 18.31 27.16 19.72
CA GLU A 61 18.82 28.09 20.73
C GLU A 61 17.69 28.89 21.39
N ILE A 62 16.77 29.44 20.59
CA ILE A 62 15.63 30.21 21.09
C ILE A 62 14.64 29.30 21.82
N GLU A 63 14.43 28.07 21.35
CA GLU A 63 13.49 27.10 21.94
C GLU A 63 13.88 26.69 23.36
N VAL A 64 15.19 26.65 23.70
CA VAL A 64 15.65 26.38 25.07
C VAL A 64 15.05 27.39 26.07
N GLU A 65 14.92 28.64 25.66
CA GLU A 65 14.34 29.70 26.49
C GLU A 65 12.81 29.73 26.41
N THR A 66 12.24 29.65 25.20
CA THR A 66 10.78 29.81 24.99
C THR A 66 9.99 28.58 25.39
N ARG A 67 10.61 27.39 25.35
CA ARG A 67 9.97 26.07 25.50
C ARG A 67 8.76 25.90 24.58
N HIS A 68 8.81 26.55 23.41
CA HIS A 68 7.74 26.56 22.43
C HIS A 68 8.31 26.71 21.02
N ASP A 69 8.16 25.66 20.23
CA ASP A 69 8.73 25.50 18.88
C ASP A 69 8.29 26.59 17.88
N VAL A 70 6.99 26.88 17.75
CA VAL A 70 6.51 27.93 16.83
C VAL A 70 6.95 29.34 17.24
N VAL A 71 7.00 29.63 18.53
CA VAL A 71 7.52 30.92 19.02
C VAL A 71 9.02 31.05 18.72
N ALA A 72 9.78 29.97 18.89
CA ALA A 72 11.19 29.96 18.54
C ALA A 72 11.40 30.18 17.03
N PHE A 73 10.62 29.48 16.20
CA PHE A 73 10.63 29.63 14.75
C PHE A 73 10.31 31.06 14.29
N THR A 74 9.18 31.64 14.74
CA THR A 74 8.76 32.98 14.33
C THR A 74 9.76 34.06 14.74
N ARG A 75 10.42 33.90 15.89
CA ARG A 75 11.53 34.77 16.32
C ARG A 75 12.76 34.63 15.43
N ALA A 76 13.18 33.40 15.12
CA ALA A 76 14.31 33.16 14.23
C ALA A 76 14.06 33.76 12.84
N VAL A 77 12.86 33.60 12.28
CA VAL A 77 12.48 34.25 11.01
C VAL A 77 12.50 35.77 11.14
N SER A 78 11.99 36.32 12.24
CA SER A 78 11.96 37.77 12.48
C SER A 78 13.34 38.41 12.59
N GLU A 79 14.38 37.65 12.96
CA GLU A 79 15.78 38.11 12.96
C GLU A 79 16.33 38.34 11.54
N THR A 80 15.69 37.74 10.52
CA THR A 80 16.10 37.86 9.10
C THR A 80 15.43 39.02 8.37
N LEU A 81 14.46 39.68 9.02
CA LEU A 81 13.56 40.67 8.42
C LEU A 81 13.73 42.05 9.05
N GLY A 82 13.31 43.09 8.31
CA GLY A 82 13.20 44.46 8.76
C GLY A 82 11.88 44.75 9.49
N ASP A 83 11.33 45.94 9.30
CA ASP A 83 10.08 46.38 9.94
C ASP A 83 8.86 45.51 9.55
N GLU A 84 8.91 44.88 8.38
CA GLU A 84 7.88 43.95 7.89
C GLU A 84 7.73 42.70 8.77
N ARG A 85 8.70 42.39 9.64
CA ARG A 85 8.63 41.26 10.59
C ARG A 85 7.38 41.30 11.49
N LYS A 86 6.79 42.48 11.70
CA LYS A 86 5.55 42.66 12.46
C LYS A 86 4.35 41.89 11.89
N TRP A 87 4.44 41.48 10.62
CA TRP A 87 3.40 40.74 9.92
C TRP A 87 3.56 39.22 10.00
N VAL A 88 4.74 38.73 10.39
CA VAL A 88 4.96 37.30 10.61
C VAL A 88 4.01 36.84 11.71
N HIS A 89 3.27 35.76 11.45
CA HIS A 89 2.29 35.19 12.36
C HIS A 89 1.07 36.09 12.66
N TYR A 90 0.78 37.10 11.83
CA TYR A 90 -0.33 38.03 12.07
C TYR A 90 -1.70 37.33 12.04
N GLY A 91 -2.39 37.35 13.18
CA GLY A 91 -3.72 36.77 13.35
C GLY A 91 -3.75 35.23 13.49
N LEU A 92 -2.59 34.57 13.49
CA LEU A 92 -2.48 33.12 13.54
C LEU A 92 -2.34 32.59 14.98
N THR A 93 -2.73 31.33 15.18
CA THR A 93 -2.28 30.51 16.29
C THR A 93 -1.23 29.50 15.83
N SER A 94 -0.43 28.95 16.76
CA SER A 94 0.65 28.00 16.44
C SER A 94 0.19 26.83 15.58
N THR A 95 -0.99 26.28 15.84
CA THR A 95 -1.51 25.13 15.09
C THR A 95 -2.12 25.48 13.73
N ASP A 96 -2.41 26.76 13.46
CA ASP A 96 -2.71 27.19 12.09
C ASP A 96 -1.51 26.93 11.18
N VAL A 97 -0.30 27.19 11.68
CA VAL A 97 0.95 26.91 10.98
C VAL A 97 1.26 25.41 10.99
N VAL A 98 1.27 24.78 12.18
CA VAL A 98 1.72 23.39 12.33
C VAL A 98 0.86 22.40 11.54
N ASP A 99 -0.47 22.43 11.68
CA ASP A 99 -1.34 21.46 10.99
C ASP A 99 -1.40 21.73 9.47
N THR A 100 -1.43 23.00 9.05
CA THR A 100 -1.44 23.34 7.62
C THR A 100 -0.12 22.93 6.96
N ALA A 101 1.02 23.19 7.61
CA ALA A 101 2.32 22.74 7.12
C ALA A 101 2.44 21.21 7.12
N PHE A 102 1.82 20.54 8.09
CA PHE A 102 1.73 19.09 8.10
C PHE A 102 0.95 18.56 6.90
N GLY A 103 -0.18 19.18 6.55
CA GLY A 103 -0.92 18.93 5.32
C GLY A 103 -0.06 19.11 4.06
N VAL A 104 0.77 20.17 3.99
CA VAL A 104 1.73 20.38 2.89
C VAL A 104 2.73 19.23 2.80
N ARG A 105 3.30 18.78 3.92
CA ARG A 105 4.28 17.69 3.95
C ARG A 105 3.64 16.36 3.57
N LEU A 106 2.43 16.07 4.08
CA LEU A 106 1.66 14.89 3.68
C LEU A 106 1.35 14.91 2.19
N LYS A 107 0.96 16.05 1.61
CA LYS A 107 0.76 16.19 0.16
C LYS A 107 2.03 15.84 -0.63
N LYS A 108 3.21 16.31 -0.20
CA LYS A 108 4.50 15.97 -0.82
C LYS A 108 4.78 14.46 -0.71
N ALA A 109 4.56 13.86 0.46
CA ALA A 109 4.73 12.42 0.67
C ALA A 109 3.75 11.60 -0.18
N ASN A 110 2.48 12.01 -0.22
CA ASN A 110 1.42 11.35 -0.96
C ASN A 110 1.72 11.31 -2.46
N ALA A 111 2.31 12.37 -3.02
CA ALA A 111 2.74 12.38 -4.42
C ALA A 111 3.74 11.26 -4.72
N LEU A 112 4.72 11.01 -3.83
CA LEU A 112 5.68 9.90 -3.98
C LEU A 112 4.99 8.54 -3.83
N LEU A 113 4.09 8.39 -2.85
CA LEU A 113 3.34 7.15 -2.64
C LEU A 113 2.42 6.82 -3.83
N VAL A 114 1.80 7.82 -4.48
CA VAL A 114 1.02 7.62 -5.72
C VAL A 114 1.92 7.05 -6.81
N VAL A 115 3.13 7.61 -7.00
CA VAL A 115 4.09 7.11 -7.99
C VAL A 115 4.49 5.67 -7.70
N GLY A 116 4.84 5.36 -6.45
CA GLY A 116 5.20 3.99 -6.04
C GLY A 116 4.07 2.99 -6.23
N LEU A 117 2.84 3.38 -5.89
CA LEU A 117 1.65 2.53 -6.05
C LEU A 117 1.31 2.29 -7.51
N ASN A 118 1.39 3.31 -8.37
CA ASN A 118 1.21 3.16 -9.82
C ASN A 118 2.26 2.21 -10.41
N ARG A 119 3.55 2.42 -10.08
CA ARG A 119 4.62 1.53 -10.54
C ARG A 119 4.35 0.08 -10.14
N LEU A 120 3.90 -0.17 -8.90
CA LEU A 120 3.58 -1.53 -8.46
C LEU A 120 2.39 -2.12 -9.26
N VAL A 121 1.34 -1.35 -9.51
CA VAL A 121 0.23 -1.78 -10.38
C VAL A 121 0.74 -2.16 -11.77
N ASP A 122 1.58 -1.32 -12.37
CA ASP A 122 2.08 -1.53 -13.74
C ASP A 122 2.93 -2.80 -13.83
N VAL A 123 3.87 -3.00 -12.90
CA VAL A 123 4.73 -4.18 -12.88
C VAL A 123 3.93 -5.46 -12.66
N VAL A 124 2.97 -5.46 -11.73
CA VAL A 124 2.13 -6.63 -11.47
C VAL A 124 1.20 -6.91 -12.64
N SER A 125 0.73 -5.87 -13.34
CA SER A 125 -0.06 -6.00 -14.57
C SER A 125 0.76 -6.61 -15.70
N ALA A 126 1.99 -6.16 -15.90
CA ALA A 126 2.90 -6.74 -16.88
C ALA A 126 3.14 -8.24 -16.60
N LYS A 127 3.38 -8.61 -15.34
CA LYS A 127 3.56 -10.02 -14.92
C LYS A 127 2.29 -10.85 -15.14
N ALA A 128 1.10 -10.28 -14.91
CA ALA A 128 -0.17 -10.93 -15.19
C ALA A 128 -0.33 -11.25 -16.69
N ILE A 129 -0.02 -10.28 -17.56
CA ILE A 129 -0.10 -10.43 -19.02
C ILE A 129 0.93 -11.44 -19.52
N GLU A 130 2.19 -11.33 -19.05
CA GLU A 130 3.29 -12.25 -19.39
C GLU A 130 2.91 -13.72 -19.13
N HIS A 131 2.26 -13.99 -18.00
CA HIS A 131 1.91 -15.34 -17.57
C HIS A 131 0.42 -15.67 -17.68
N LYS A 132 -0.31 -14.97 -18.56
CA LYS A 132 -1.76 -15.11 -18.75
C LYS A 132 -2.21 -16.58 -18.84
N HIS A 133 -1.47 -17.38 -19.61
CA HIS A 133 -1.75 -18.80 -19.84
C HIS A 133 -0.76 -19.75 -19.16
N THR A 134 0.10 -19.28 -18.27
CA THR A 134 1.00 -20.16 -17.51
C THR A 134 0.18 -20.93 -16.46
N VAL A 135 -0.19 -22.16 -16.78
CA VAL A 135 -1.01 -23.01 -15.90
C VAL A 135 -0.23 -23.37 -14.64
N MET A 136 -0.91 -23.34 -13.51
CA MET A 136 -0.38 -23.75 -12.22
C MET A 136 -1.48 -24.38 -11.35
N MET A 137 -1.07 -25.01 -10.26
CA MET A 137 -2.03 -25.59 -9.34
C MET A 137 -2.71 -24.52 -8.47
N GLY A 138 -4.05 -24.45 -8.53
CA GLY A 138 -4.85 -23.72 -7.53
C GLY A 138 -4.81 -24.45 -6.19
N ARG A 139 -4.71 -23.69 -5.10
CA ARG A 139 -4.56 -24.24 -3.75
C ARG A 139 -5.56 -23.65 -2.77
N THR A 140 -6.29 -24.50 -2.08
CA THR A 140 -7.17 -24.14 -0.96
C THR A 140 -6.68 -24.89 0.27
N HIS A 141 -6.58 -24.21 1.43
CA HIS A 141 -5.99 -24.78 2.65
C HIS A 141 -4.55 -25.32 2.50
N GLY A 142 -3.83 -24.87 1.46
CA GLY A 142 -2.49 -25.39 1.12
C GLY A 142 -2.49 -26.72 0.36
N VAL A 143 -3.66 -27.23 -0.02
CA VAL A 143 -3.88 -28.50 -0.74
C VAL A 143 -4.25 -28.22 -2.20
N HIS A 144 -3.92 -29.13 -3.12
CA HIS A 144 -4.29 -29.02 -4.54
C HIS A 144 -5.82 -29.05 -4.69
N ALA A 145 -6.36 -28.07 -5.41
CA ALA A 145 -7.76 -27.98 -5.78
C ALA A 145 -7.89 -28.17 -7.31
N GLU A 146 -8.26 -27.13 -8.05
CA GLU A 146 -8.34 -27.14 -9.52
C GLU A 146 -7.22 -26.28 -10.15
N PRO A 147 -6.77 -26.61 -11.37
CA PRO A 147 -5.81 -25.78 -12.10
C PRO A 147 -6.29 -24.33 -12.29
N THR A 148 -5.34 -23.41 -12.24
CA THR A 148 -5.53 -21.99 -12.55
C THR A 148 -4.34 -21.51 -13.39
N THR A 149 -4.17 -20.20 -13.58
CA THR A 149 -2.94 -19.65 -14.18
C THR A 149 -2.22 -18.69 -13.24
N PHE A 150 -0.91 -18.62 -13.34
CA PHE A 150 -0.13 -17.62 -12.61
C PHE A 150 -0.53 -16.20 -13.02
N GLY A 151 -0.89 -16.00 -14.29
CA GLY A 151 -1.48 -14.76 -14.77
C GLY A 151 -2.76 -14.36 -14.04
N LEU A 152 -3.69 -15.30 -13.81
CA LEU A 152 -4.91 -15.04 -13.02
C LEU A 152 -4.59 -14.67 -11.56
N LYS A 153 -3.56 -15.30 -10.97
CA LYS A 153 -3.08 -14.96 -9.62
C LYS A 153 -2.54 -13.53 -9.55
N CYS A 154 -1.77 -13.11 -10.55
CA CYS A 154 -1.31 -11.72 -10.64
C CYS A 154 -2.46 -10.75 -10.97
N ALA A 155 -3.40 -11.12 -11.84
CA ALA A 155 -4.58 -10.31 -12.15
C ALA A 155 -5.46 -10.05 -10.91
N LEU A 156 -5.57 -11.04 -10.02
CA LEU A 156 -6.22 -10.86 -8.71
C LEU A 156 -5.51 -9.76 -7.88
N TRP A 157 -4.18 -9.73 -7.91
CA TRP A 157 -3.40 -8.69 -7.23
C TRP A 157 -3.56 -7.32 -7.89
N VAL A 158 -3.61 -7.24 -9.21
CA VAL A 158 -3.91 -5.99 -9.94
C VAL A 158 -5.27 -5.44 -9.50
N ALA A 159 -6.31 -6.27 -9.46
CA ALA A 159 -7.63 -5.85 -9.02
C ALA A 159 -7.62 -5.33 -7.57
N GLU A 160 -6.83 -5.93 -6.68
CA GLU A 160 -6.70 -5.44 -5.30
C GLU A 160 -5.94 -4.12 -5.22
N LEU A 161 -4.82 -3.99 -5.94
CA LEU A 161 -4.04 -2.75 -5.99
C LEU A 161 -4.83 -1.59 -6.59
N LYS A 162 -5.69 -1.83 -7.59
CA LYS A 162 -6.63 -0.82 -8.12
C LYS A 162 -7.58 -0.32 -7.02
N ARG A 163 -8.16 -1.21 -6.22
CA ARG A 163 -8.98 -0.82 -5.04
C ARG A 163 -8.16 -0.05 -4.01
N GLN A 164 -6.90 -0.43 -3.78
CA GLN A 164 -6.03 0.32 -2.86
C GLN A 164 -5.71 1.72 -3.39
N LYS A 165 -5.52 1.89 -4.70
CA LYS A 165 -5.31 3.19 -5.33
C LYS A 165 -6.52 4.10 -5.17
N GLU A 166 -7.73 3.57 -5.34
CA GLU A 166 -8.98 4.31 -5.10
C GLU A 166 -9.09 4.75 -3.63
N ARG A 167 -8.87 3.83 -2.70
CA ARG A 167 -8.88 4.15 -1.25
C ARG A 167 -7.83 5.19 -0.88
N PHE A 168 -6.62 5.06 -1.43
CA PHE A 168 -5.54 6.02 -1.19
C PHE A 168 -5.87 7.40 -1.77
N ALA A 169 -6.54 7.47 -2.92
CA ALA A 169 -7.00 8.73 -3.49
C ALA A 169 -7.99 9.45 -2.56
N HIS A 170 -8.91 8.72 -1.92
CA HIS A 170 -9.80 9.31 -0.91
C HIS A 170 -9.03 9.70 0.37
N ALA A 171 -8.20 8.81 0.89
CA ALA A 171 -7.42 9.05 2.10
C ALA A 171 -6.50 10.27 1.98
N ARG A 172 -5.82 10.44 0.84
CA ARG A 172 -4.96 11.59 0.61
C ARG A 172 -5.76 12.88 0.49
N GLN A 173 -6.92 12.86 -0.16
CA GLN A 173 -7.80 14.02 -0.25
C GLN A 173 -8.26 14.46 1.15
N ASP A 174 -8.52 13.51 2.04
CA ASP A 174 -9.05 13.78 3.38
C ASP A 174 -8.02 14.35 4.37
N VAL A 175 -6.71 14.17 4.12
CA VAL A 175 -5.62 14.77 4.93
C VAL A 175 -4.89 15.93 4.25
N GLU A 176 -5.13 16.18 2.96
CA GLU A 176 -4.60 17.34 2.22
C GLU A 176 -5.43 18.60 2.51
N TYR A 177 -5.62 18.86 3.81
CA TYR A 177 -6.37 19.97 4.37
C TYR A 177 -5.46 20.94 5.13
N GLY A 178 -5.86 22.20 5.16
CA GLY A 178 -5.28 23.23 6.03
C GLY A 178 -6.32 23.80 6.99
N LYS A 179 -5.84 24.49 8.02
CA LYS A 179 -6.69 25.29 8.92
C LYS A 179 -5.98 26.58 9.33
N LEU A 180 -6.68 27.70 9.26
CA LEU A 180 -6.24 29.04 9.67
C LEU A 180 -7.41 29.77 10.33
N SER A 181 -7.94 29.16 11.38
CA SER A 181 -9.19 29.55 12.04
C SER A 181 -8.96 30.11 13.45
N GLY A 182 -7.68 30.25 13.84
CA GLY A 182 -7.26 30.85 15.09
C GLY A 182 -7.40 29.91 16.30
N ALA A 183 -7.42 30.52 17.48
CA ALA A 183 -7.22 29.84 18.76
C ALA A 183 -8.23 28.75 19.08
N VAL A 184 -9.48 28.84 18.62
CA VAL A 184 -10.56 27.87 18.90
C VAL A 184 -11.43 27.58 17.68
N GLY A 185 -10.96 27.92 16.47
CA GLY A 185 -11.69 27.60 15.25
C GLY A 185 -12.83 28.54 14.88
N THR A 186 -12.89 29.74 15.46
CA THR A 186 -14.02 30.67 15.33
C THR A 186 -13.78 31.84 14.39
N PHE A 187 -12.58 31.94 13.78
CA PHE A 187 -12.22 33.06 12.91
C PHE A 187 -12.26 34.45 13.59
N ALA A 188 -12.23 34.49 14.94
CA ALA A 188 -12.37 35.73 15.70
C ALA A 188 -11.29 36.78 15.41
N ASN A 189 -10.07 36.32 15.10
CA ASN A 189 -8.90 37.17 14.86
C ASN A 189 -8.32 37.02 13.44
N ILE A 190 -8.98 36.21 12.59
CA ILE A 190 -8.54 35.90 11.23
C ILE A 190 -9.78 35.60 10.37
N PRO A 191 -10.04 36.37 9.30
CA PRO A 191 -11.16 36.12 8.40
C PRO A 191 -11.03 34.78 7.66
N PRO A 192 -12.14 34.07 7.39
CA PRO A 192 -12.14 32.83 6.60
C PRO A 192 -11.48 32.97 5.22
N GLU A 193 -11.58 34.14 4.58
CA GLU A 193 -10.98 34.41 3.27
C GLU A 193 -9.45 34.28 3.30
N VAL A 194 -8.81 34.52 4.46
CA VAL A 194 -7.37 34.33 4.63
C VAL A 194 -7.04 32.83 4.61
N GLU A 195 -7.85 31.99 5.25
CA GLU A 195 -7.69 30.53 5.22
C GLU A 195 -7.87 29.99 3.81
N GLU A 196 -8.94 30.37 3.12
CA GLU A 196 -9.25 29.93 1.76
C GLU A 196 -8.11 30.24 0.79
N LYS A 197 -7.61 31.48 0.82
CA LYS A 197 -6.50 31.92 -0.04
C LYS A 197 -5.19 31.23 0.33
N THR A 198 -4.87 31.12 1.61
CA THR A 198 -3.65 30.45 2.08
C THR A 198 -3.63 28.99 1.66
N CYS A 199 -4.74 28.27 1.90
CA CYS A 199 -4.89 26.89 1.45
C CYS A 199 -4.80 26.80 -0.07
N GLY A 200 -5.43 27.71 -0.81
CA GLY A 200 -5.32 27.81 -2.27
C GLY A 200 -3.87 27.95 -2.77
N TYR A 201 -3.07 28.83 -2.15
CA TYR A 201 -1.65 29.00 -2.49
C TYR A 201 -0.81 27.74 -2.25
N LEU A 202 -1.14 26.97 -1.22
CA LEU A 202 -0.46 25.71 -0.87
C LEU A 202 -1.08 24.49 -1.59
N GLY A 203 -2.19 24.71 -2.31
CA GLY A 203 -3.04 23.70 -2.93
C GLY A 203 -3.59 22.68 -1.94
N LEU A 204 -3.98 23.14 -0.76
CA LEU A 204 -4.73 22.38 0.24
C LEU A 204 -6.20 22.78 0.20
N THR A 205 -7.05 21.97 0.80
CA THR A 205 -8.47 22.30 1.02
C THR A 205 -8.65 22.95 2.40
N PRO A 206 -9.34 24.08 2.56
CA PRO A 206 -9.65 24.61 3.89
C PRO A 206 -10.62 23.69 4.62
N ALA A 207 -10.40 23.47 5.92
CA ALA A 207 -11.32 22.67 6.73
C ALA A 207 -12.67 23.39 6.86
N PRO A 208 -13.81 22.74 6.54
CA PRO A 208 -15.12 23.41 6.56
C PRO A 208 -15.53 23.88 7.96
N ILE A 209 -15.01 23.21 8.98
CA ILE A 209 -15.03 23.59 10.38
C ILE A 209 -13.78 23.02 11.02
N SER A 210 -13.18 23.75 11.96
CA SER A 210 -12.04 23.28 12.74
C SER A 210 -12.17 23.74 14.18
N THR A 211 -11.34 23.17 15.05
CA THR A 211 -11.12 23.68 16.39
C THR A 211 -9.78 24.42 16.39
N GLN A 212 -9.01 24.38 17.49
CA GLN A 212 -7.62 24.82 17.42
C GLN A 212 -6.77 23.91 16.49
N THR A 213 -7.27 22.71 16.15
CA THR A 213 -6.61 21.70 15.30
C THR A 213 -7.51 21.24 14.14
N LEU A 214 -6.90 20.61 13.12
CA LEU A 214 -7.60 19.66 12.26
C LEU A 214 -8.09 18.46 13.09
N GLN A 215 -9.21 17.86 12.67
CA GLN A 215 -9.77 16.69 13.34
C GLN A 215 -8.96 15.43 12.99
N ARG A 216 -8.67 14.61 14.01
CA ARG A 216 -7.73 13.46 13.90
C ARG A 216 -8.36 12.20 13.30
N ASP A 217 -9.67 12.19 13.04
CA ASP A 217 -10.34 11.14 12.27
C ASP A 217 -9.77 11.03 10.84
N ARG A 218 -9.45 12.18 10.21
CA ARG A 218 -8.76 12.27 8.91
C ARG A 218 -7.44 11.49 8.90
N HIS A 219 -6.65 11.73 9.93
CA HIS A 219 -5.33 11.16 10.16
C HIS A 219 -5.40 9.65 10.42
N ALA A 220 -6.41 9.20 11.19
CA ALA A 220 -6.68 7.78 11.42
C ALA A 220 -7.13 7.05 10.15
N PHE A 221 -8.02 7.64 9.35
CA PHE A 221 -8.44 7.09 8.06
C PHE A 221 -7.25 6.95 7.09
N TYR A 222 -6.39 7.96 7.05
CA TYR A 222 -5.16 7.94 6.27
C TYR A 222 -4.22 6.80 6.70
N MET A 223 -3.90 6.71 8.00
CA MET A 223 -3.00 5.68 8.52
C MET A 223 -3.55 4.26 8.30
N THR A 224 -4.87 4.08 8.46
CA THR A 224 -5.57 2.83 8.15
C THR A 224 -5.39 2.43 6.69
N THR A 225 -5.47 3.40 5.78
CA THR A 225 -5.30 3.17 4.35
C THR A 225 -3.85 2.77 4.03
N LEU A 226 -2.86 3.42 4.64
CA LEU A 226 -1.45 3.02 4.50
C LEU A 226 -1.22 1.58 5.00
N ALA A 227 -1.76 1.24 6.17
CA ALA A 227 -1.68 -0.09 6.76
C ALA A 227 -2.36 -1.16 5.89
N LEU A 228 -3.45 -0.80 5.21
CA LEU A 228 -4.16 -1.69 4.31
C LEU A 228 -3.37 -1.97 3.02
N ILE A 229 -2.72 -0.95 2.44
CA ILE A 229 -1.79 -1.13 1.30
C ILE A 229 -0.64 -2.05 1.72
N ALA A 230 -0.02 -1.78 2.86
CA ALA A 230 1.07 -2.60 3.39
C ALA A 230 0.65 -4.07 3.61
N SER A 231 -0.58 -4.29 4.07
CA SER A 231 -1.14 -5.64 4.27
C SER A 231 -1.42 -6.36 2.94
N THR A 232 -1.85 -5.65 1.90
CA THR A 232 -1.94 -6.20 0.53
C THR A 232 -0.56 -6.62 0.01
N ILE A 233 0.49 -5.83 0.28
CA ILE A 233 1.88 -6.20 -0.07
C ILE A 233 2.33 -7.44 0.70
N GLU A 234 2.07 -7.52 2.01
CA GLU A 234 2.37 -8.72 2.80
C GLU A 234 1.68 -9.96 2.26
N LYS A 235 0.40 -9.88 1.87
CA LYS A 235 -0.32 -11.01 1.26
C LYS A 235 0.38 -11.52 0.00
N MET A 236 0.80 -10.62 -0.89
CA MET A 236 1.54 -10.99 -2.09
C MET A 236 2.91 -11.60 -1.75
N GLY A 237 3.64 -11.03 -0.79
CA GLY A 237 4.91 -11.57 -0.31
C GLY A 237 4.77 -12.94 0.35
N VAL A 238 3.71 -13.20 1.11
CA VAL A 238 3.40 -14.52 1.69
C VAL A 238 3.21 -15.56 0.59
N GLU A 239 2.50 -15.21 -0.49
CA GLU A 239 2.34 -16.12 -1.62
C GLU A 239 3.70 -16.45 -2.28
N ILE A 240 4.54 -15.44 -2.54
CA ILE A 240 5.88 -15.66 -3.10
C ILE A 240 6.70 -16.59 -2.20
N ARG A 241 6.64 -16.39 -0.87
CA ARG A 241 7.30 -17.28 0.09
C ARG A 241 6.79 -18.72 -0.01
N HIS A 242 5.49 -18.94 -0.21
CA HIS A 242 4.91 -20.27 -0.38
C HIS A 242 5.32 -20.94 -1.69
N LEU A 243 5.34 -20.17 -2.78
CA LEU A 243 5.68 -20.66 -4.12
C LEU A 243 7.19 -20.90 -4.29
N GLN A 244 8.05 -20.23 -3.50
CA GLN A 244 9.50 -20.43 -3.49
C GLN A 244 9.98 -21.56 -2.56
N ARG A 245 9.09 -22.20 -1.78
CA ARG A 245 9.48 -23.34 -0.93
C ARG A 245 10.13 -24.45 -1.76
N THR A 246 11.08 -25.16 -1.17
CA THR A 246 11.86 -26.23 -1.83
C THR A 246 10.96 -27.27 -2.49
N GLU A 247 9.85 -27.64 -1.85
CA GLU A 247 8.91 -28.64 -2.33
C GLU A 247 7.99 -28.13 -3.45
N VAL A 248 8.00 -26.82 -3.74
CA VAL A 248 7.08 -26.16 -4.69
C VAL A 248 7.86 -25.58 -5.87
N ARG A 249 8.77 -24.64 -5.60
CA ARG A 249 9.68 -24.00 -6.56
C ARG A 249 8.99 -23.51 -7.85
N GLU A 250 7.81 -22.93 -7.72
CA GLU A 250 7.05 -22.37 -8.85
C GLU A 250 7.52 -20.95 -9.21
N VAL A 251 8.06 -20.22 -8.22
CA VAL A 251 8.68 -18.91 -8.41
C VAL A 251 9.92 -18.77 -7.55
N GLU A 252 10.76 -17.78 -7.85
CA GLU A 252 11.91 -17.43 -7.02
C GLU A 252 12.27 -15.94 -7.11
N GLU A 253 12.53 -15.31 -5.97
CA GLU A 253 13.16 -14.00 -5.91
C GLU A 253 14.55 -14.07 -6.55
N ARG A 254 14.76 -13.31 -7.63
CA ARG A 254 16.02 -13.35 -8.39
C ARG A 254 17.23 -13.15 -7.50
N PHE A 255 18.14 -14.10 -7.61
CA PHE A 255 19.37 -14.16 -6.84
C PHE A 255 20.52 -13.56 -7.67
N GLY A 256 21.01 -12.38 -7.27
CA GLY A 256 22.02 -11.63 -8.04
C GLY A 256 23.39 -12.30 -8.07
N GLN A 257 24.19 -12.01 -9.10
CA GLN A 257 25.60 -12.43 -9.13
C GLN A 257 26.34 -11.84 -7.92
N GLY A 258 27.02 -12.69 -7.15
CA GLY A 258 27.73 -12.32 -5.91
C GLY A 258 26.85 -12.29 -4.64
N GLN A 259 25.53 -12.45 -4.75
CA GLN A 259 24.66 -12.58 -3.58
C GLN A 259 24.97 -13.91 -2.85
N LYS A 260 25.06 -13.88 -1.52
CA LYS A 260 25.19 -15.08 -0.68
C LYS A 260 23.87 -15.30 0.05
N GLY A 261 23.27 -16.48 -0.11
CA GLY A 261 21.94 -16.79 0.42
C GLY A 261 22.01 -17.43 1.81
N SER A 262 23.20 -17.87 2.21
CA SER A 262 23.55 -18.30 3.55
C SER A 262 25.05 -18.14 3.75
N SER A 263 25.49 -17.96 5.00
CA SER A 263 26.90 -17.99 5.37
C SER A 263 27.50 -19.40 5.29
N ALA A 264 26.68 -20.45 5.38
CA ALA A 264 27.14 -21.84 5.51
C ALA A 264 26.66 -22.79 4.39
N MET A 265 25.63 -22.43 3.63
CA MET A 265 24.98 -23.33 2.67
C MET A 265 24.92 -22.70 1.26
N PRO A 266 25.83 -23.07 0.34
CA PRO A 266 25.94 -22.45 -1.00
C PRO A 266 24.69 -22.57 -1.88
N HIS A 267 23.84 -23.58 -1.64
CA HIS A 267 22.63 -23.83 -2.41
C HIS A 267 21.41 -23.00 -1.95
N LYS A 268 21.50 -22.30 -0.80
CA LYS A 268 20.33 -21.70 -0.14
C LYS A 268 19.84 -20.47 -0.91
N ARG A 269 18.60 -20.50 -1.41
CA ARG A 269 17.91 -19.36 -2.04
C ARG A 269 16.66 -19.03 -1.24
N ASN A 270 16.60 -17.84 -0.65
CA ASN A 270 15.55 -17.46 0.31
C ASN A 270 14.71 -16.27 -0.19
N PRO A 271 13.40 -16.23 0.08
CA PRO A 271 12.53 -15.11 -0.24
C PRO A 271 12.65 -13.95 0.78
N ILE A 272 13.89 -13.47 1.02
CA ILE A 272 14.15 -12.47 2.08
C ILE A 272 13.53 -11.10 1.80
N GLY A 273 13.27 -10.77 0.53
CA GLY A 273 12.56 -9.57 0.15
C GLY A 273 11.11 -9.61 0.62
N SER A 274 10.42 -10.71 0.33
CA SER A 274 9.04 -10.94 0.75
C SER A 274 8.91 -11.09 2.27
N GLU A 275 9.87 -11.72 2.94
CA GLU A 275 9.92 -11.79 4.41
C GLU A 275 10.09 -10.40 5.05
N ASN A 276 10.95 -9.55 4.46
CA ASN A 276 11.11 -8.18 4.90
C ASN A 276 9.81 -7.36 4.77
N MET A 277 9.06 -7.52 3.67
CA MET A 277 7.76 -6.86 3.50
C MET A 277 6.78 -7.23 4.61
N ALA A 278 6.73 -8.50 5.03
CA ALA A 278 5.88 -8.94 6.13
C ALA A 278 6.26 -8.25 7.45
N GLY A 279 7.55 -8.09 7.72
CA GLY A 279 8.04 -7.34 8.88
C GLY A 279 7.59 -5.87 8.87
N CYS A 280 7.81 -5.17 7.76
CA CYS A 280 7.41 -3.77 7.61
C CYS A 280 5.89 -3.57 7.72
N ALA A 281 5.09 -4.47 7.12
CA ALA A 281 3.63 -4.40 7.19
C ALA A 281 3.10 -4.51 8.63
N ARG A 282 3.72 -5.35 9.46
CA ARG A 282 3.37 -5.48 10.90
C ARG A 282 3.59 -4.18 11.66
N VAL A 283 4.69 -3.48 11.39
CA VAL A 283 5.00 -2.19 12.03
C VAL A 283 3.97 -1.13 11.64
N ILE A 284 3.67 -0.98 10.35
CA ILE A 284 2.68 0.00 9.88
C ILE A 284 1.29 -0.26 10.48
N ARG A 285 0.88 -1.54 10.63
CA ARG A 285 -0.38 -1.87 11.32
C ARG A 285 -0.39 -1.46 12.78
N GLY A 286 0.75 -1.46 13.47
CA GLY A 286 0.87 -0.94 14.84
C GLY A 286 0.56 0.56 14.89
N TYR A 287 1.10 1.34 13.95
CA TYR A 287 0.85 2.78 13.86
C TYR A 287 -0.62 3.15 13.63
N MET A 288 -1.38 2.29 12.95
CA MET A 288 -2.83 2.47 12.80
C MET A 288 -3.51 2.58 14.16
N MET A 289 -3.17 1.72 15.13
CA MET A 289 -3.77 1.76 16.46
C MET A 289 -3.48 3.09 17.16
N THR A 290 -2.23 3.55 17.12
CA THR A 290 -1.84 4.86 17.65
C THR A 290 -2.62 6.01 17.00
N ALA A 291 -2.84 5.96 15.68
CA ALA A 291 -3.60 6.99 14.99
C ALA A 291 -5.08 7.03 15.41
N PHE A 292 -5.71 5.88 15.70
CA PHE A 292 -7.07 5.86 16.27
C PHE A 292 -7.12 6.42 17.70
N GLU A 293 -6.10 6.14 18.51
CA GLU A 293 -6.00 6.67 19.88
C GLU A 293 -5.77 8.18 19.92
N ASN A 294 -5.37 8.80 18.81
CA ASN A 294 -5.26 10.26 18.67
C ASN A 294 -6.59 10.98 18.38
N ILE A 295 -7.69 10.25 18.11
CA ILE A 295 -8.99 10.85 17.79
C ILE A 295 -9.64 11.58 18.97
N PRO A 296 -9.77 10.99 20.18
CA PRO A 296 -10.55 11.57 21.28
C PRO A 296 -9.80 12.69 22.02
N LEU A 297 -9.44 13.75 21.29
CA LEU A 297 -8.87 14.96 21.87
C LEU A 297 -9.90 15.70 22.73
N TRP A 298 -9.42 16.41 23.76
CA TRP A 298 -10.27 17.12 24.71
C TRP A 298 -10.63 18.52 24.23
N HIS A 299 -11.93 18.84 24.25
CA HIS A 299 -12.47 20.16 23.89
C HIS A 299 -11.96 20.64 22.52
N GLU A 300 -11.49 21.89 22.42
CA GLU A 300 -10.98 22.45 21.16
C GLU A 300 -9.58 21.96 20.80
N ARG A 301 -8.83 21.36 21.74
CA ARG A 301 -7.71 20.42 21.55
C ARG A 301 -6.99 20.13 22.86
N ASP A 302 -6.34 18.98 22.92
CA ASP A 302 -5.08 18.78 23.64
C ASP A 302 -3.95 18.46 22.64
N ILE A 303 -2.72 18.32 23.12
CA ILE A 303 -1.52 18.15 22.26
C ILE A 303 -0.96 16.72 22.29
N SER A 304 -1.67 15.75 22.89
CA SER A 304 -1.20 14.36 23.01
C SER A 304 -0.89 13.72 21.66
N HIS A 305 -1.66 14.07 20.62
CA HIS A 305 -1.43 13.57 19.26
C HIS A 305 -0.05 13.97 18.71
N SER A 306 0.50 15.13 19.07
CA SER A 306 1.68 15.70 18.41
C SER A 306 2.93 14.84 18.62
N SER A 307 3.15 14.33 19.83
CA SER A 307 4.30 13.47 20.12
C SER A 307 4.21 12.12 19.39
N ALA A 308 3.01 11.55 19.33
CA ALA A 308 2.74 10.33 18.58
C ALA A 308 2.92 10.55 17.06
N GLU A 309 2.38 11.64 16.52
CA GLU A 309 2.40 11.99 15.10
C GLU A 309 3.82 12.20 14.57
N ARG A 310 4.71 12.77 15.40
CA ARG A 310 6.16 12.92 15.11
C ARG A 310 6.86 11.58 14.86
N ILE A 311 6.33 10.48 15.40
CA ILE A 311 6.87 9.13 15.19
C ILE A 311 6.15 8.46 14.01
N ILE A 312 4.83 8.34 14.10
CA ILE A 312 4.09 7.41 13.25
C ILE A 312 3.98 7.87 11.80
N PHE A 313 3.92 9.18 11.52
CA PHE A 313 3.72 9.66 10.15
C PHE A 313 4.99 9.62 9.29
N PRO A 314 6.14 10.12 9.79
CA PRO A 314 7.41 9.90 9.11
C PRO A 314 7.68 8.40 8.92
N ASP A 315 7.56 7.60 9.99
CA ASP A 315 7.90 6.18 9.91
C ASP A 315 6.96 5.42 8.95
N ALA A 316 5.65 5.64 8.99
CA ALA A 316 4.70 4.94 8.13
C ALA A 316 4.87 5.30 6.65
N THR A 317 5.01 6.58 6.32
CA THR A 317 5.15 7.03 4.92
C THR A 317 6.50 6.63 4.33
N ILE A 318 7.59 6.70 5.10
CA ILE A 318 8.90 6.22 4.65
C ILE A 318 8.89 4.70 4.45
N LEU A 319 8.36 3.93 5.42
CA LEU A 319 8.28 2.48 5.28
C LEU A 319 7.40 2.05 4.11
N LEU A 320 6.27 2.71 3.88
CA LEU A 320 5.40 2.35 2.76
C LEU A 320 6.05 2.68 1.41
N ASP A 321 6.70 3.84 1.28
CA ASP A 321 7.45 4.19 0.06
C ASP A 321 8.54 3.16 -0.24
N TYR A 322 9.28 2.76 0.78
CA TYR A 322 10.26 1.69 0.68
C TYR A 322 9.65 0.36 0.25
N MET A 323 8.53 -0.05 0.87
CA MET A 323 7.84 -1.30 0.54
C MET A 323 7.36 -1.31 -0.91
N LEU A 324 6.70 -0.23 -1.36
CA LEU A 324 6.20 -0.09 -2.73
C LEU A 324 7.33 -0.26 -3.75
N ASN A 325 8.44 0.45 -3.56
CA ASN A 325 9.55 0.44 -4.50
C ASN A 325 10.33 -0.87 -4.48
N ARG A 326 10.61 -1.40 -3.29
CA ARG A 326 11.32 -2.69 -3.14
C ARG A 326 10.50 -3.84 -3.69
N PHE A 327 9.20 -3.88 -3.39
CA PHE A 327 8.33 -4.95 -3.85
C PHE A 327 8.03 -4.88 -5.34
N ALA A 328 7.89 -3.68 -5.92
CA ALA A 328 7.79 -3.53 -7.37
C ALA A 328 9.05 -4.05 -8.08
N THR A 329 10.25 -3.73 -7.60
CA THR A 329 11.50 -4.29 -8.16
C THR A 329 11.60 -5.81 -8.00
N LEU A 330 11.09 -6.35 -6.89
CA LEU A 330 11.00 -7.79 -6.67
C LEU A 330 10.09 -8.44 -7.70
N MET A 331 8.89 -7.90 -7.90
CA MET A 331 7.92 -8.41 -8.88
C MET A 331 8.43 -8.33 -10.32
N GLU A 332 9.13 -7.24 -10.66
CA GLU A 332 9.76 -7.03 -11.96
C GLU A 332 10.80 -8.12 -12.26
N ARG A 333 11.54 -8.54 -11.23
CA ARG A 333 12.63 -9.51 -11.34
C ARG A 333 12.22 -10.93 -10.95
N LEU A 334 10.97 -11.17 -10.56
CA LEU A 334 10.52 -12.47 -10.07
C LEU A 334 10.66 -13.52 -11.18
N GLU A 335 11.43 -14.57 -10.90
CA GLU A 335 11.59 -15.70 -11.81
C GLU A 335 10.39 -16.64 -11.62
N VAL A 336 9.80 -17.05 -12.75
CA VAL A 336 8.64 -17.96 -12.78
C VAL A 336 9.08 -19.22 -13.50
N PHE A 337 8.73 -20.39 -12.95
CA PHE A 337 9.11 -21.69 -13.50
C PHE A 337 7.89 -22.47 -14.00
N PRO A 338 7.41 -22.23 -15.24
CA PRO A 338 6.27 -22.94 -15.81
C PRO A 338 6.41 -24.46 -15.76
N GLN A 339 7.62 -24.98 -15.97
CA GLN A 339 7.85 -26.43 -15.92
C GLN A 339 7.58 -27.00 -14.52
N HIS A 340 8.06 -26.34 -13.45
CA HIS A 340 7.78 -26.78 -12.08
C HIS A 340 6.29 -26.63 -11.72
N MET A 341 5.61 -25.61 -12.24
CA MET A 341 4.15 -25.49 -12.09
C MET A 341 3.41 -26.67 -12.73
N GLN A 342 3.84 -27.10 -13.93
CA GLN A 342 3.28 -28.27 -14.61
C GLN A 342 3.59 -29.56 -13.83
N ASP A 343 4.86 -29.79 -13.47
CA ASP A 343 5.28 -30.97 -12.69
C ASP A 343 4.46 -31.08 -11.39
N ASN A 344 4.18 -29.96 -10.72
CA ASN A 344 3.38 -29.94 -9.49
C ASN A 344 1.91 -30.32 -9.72
N ILE A 345 1.30 -29.98 -10.85
CA ILE A 345 -0.07 -30.45 -11.17
C ILE A 345 -0.07 -31.97 -11.26
N ASP A 346 0.94 -32.53 -11.92
CA ASP A 346 1.05 -33.97 -12.19
C ASP A 346 1.35 -34.80 -10.93
N ARG A 347 1.91 -34.19 -9.88
CA ARG A 347 2.13 -34.84 -8.56
C ARG A 347 0.86 -35.33 -7.87
N SER A 348 -0.30 -34.83 -8.27
CA SER A 348 -1.59 -35.33 -7.78
C SER A 348 -2.11 -36.55 -8.55
N HIS A 349 -1.34 -37.08 -9.51
CA HIS A 349 -1.71 -38.21 -10.35
C HIS A 349 -3.06 -38.03 -11.08
N GLY A 350 -3.45 -36.78 -11.38
CA GLY A 350 -4.71 -36.45 -12.05
C GLY A 350 -5.93 -36.36 -11.12
N LEU A 351 -5.77 -36.46 -9.81
CA LEU A 351 -6.88 -36.36 -8.84
C LEU A 351 -7.61 -35.01 -8.89
N VAL A 352 -6.94 -33.96 -9.36
CA VAL A 352 -7.51 -32.62 -9.53
C VAL A 352 -8.68 -32.59 -10.54
N PHE A 353 -8.84 -33.65 -11.35
CA PHE A 353 -9.96 -33.79 -12.29
C PHE A 353 -11.15 -34.59 -11.71
N SER A 354 -11.07 -35.06 -10.47
CA SER A 354 -12.11 -35.88 -9.83
C SER A 354 -13.49 -35.23 -9.82
N GLN A 355 -13.58 -33.91 -9.61
CA GLN A 355 -14.85 -33.19 -9.66
C GLN A 355 -15.46 -33.21 -11.08
N ARG A 356 -14.64 -33.09 -12.13
CA ARG A 356 -15.14 -33.18 -13.52
C ARG A 356 -15.72 -34.55 -13.83
N VAL A 357 -15.08 -35.61 -13.33
CA VAL A 357 -15.58 -36.99 -13.47
C VAL A 357 -16.92 -37.15 -12.75
N MET A 358 -17.00 -36.69 -11.51
CA MET A 358 -18.25 -36.73 -10.74
C MET A 358 -19.39 -35.98 -11.45
N LEU A 359 -19.13 -34.78 -11.98
CA LEU A 359 -20.12 -34.00 -12.71
C LEU A 359 -20.55 -34.68 -14.02
N ALA A 360 -19.61 -35.25 -14.77
CA ALA A 360 -19.92 -35.98 -16.00
C ALA A 360 -20.84 -37.18 -15.71
N CYS A 361 -20.62 -37.92 -14.62
CA CYS A 361 -21.53 -39.01 -14.23
C CYS A 361 -22.96 -38.52 -13.96
N ILE A 362 -23.10 -37.37 -13.29
CA ILE A 362 -24.41 -36.77 -12.99
C ILE A 362 -25.09 -36.32 -14.29
N GLU A 363 -24.36 -35.70 -15.21
CA GLU A 363 -24.87 -35.30 -16.54
C GLU A 363 -25.37 -36.49 -17.36
N HIS A 364 -24.86 -37.70 -17.10
CA HIS A 364 -25.28 -38.95 -17.73
C HIS A 364 -26.29 -39.76 -16.91
N GLY A 365 -26.86 -39.15 -15.85
CA GLY A 365 -28.05 -39.67 -15.16
C GLY A 365 -27.80 -40.36 -13.82
N TRP A 366 -26.56 -40.38 -13.30
CA TRP A 366 -26.32 -40.81 -11.92
C TRP A 366 -26.78 -39.76 -10.91
N THR A 367 -27.19 -40.19 -9.71
CA THR A 367 -27.35 -39.27 -8.59
C THR A 367 -25.97 -38.78 -8.10
N ARG A 368 -25.98 -37.69 -7.33
CA ARG A 368 -24.76 -37.12 -6.74
C ARG A 368 -24.05 -38.14 -5.86
N GLU A 369 -24.80 -38.88 -5.04
CA GLU A 369 -24.30 -39.91 -4.12
C GLU A 369 -23.68 -41.06 -4.89
N GLN A 370 -24.35 -41.55 -5.95
CA GLN A 370 -23.80 -42.60 -6.81
C GLN A 370 -22.47 -42.19 -7.44
N ALA A 371 -22.38 -40.98 -7.98
CA ALA A 371 -21.15 -40.45 -8.56
C ALA A 371 -20.04 -40.29 -7.51
N TYR A 372 -20.37 -39.74 -6.35
CA TYR A 372 -19.40 -39.53 -5.27
C TYR A 372 -18.85 -40.86 -4.74
N ASP A 373 -19.73 -41.78 -4.35
CA ASP A 373 -19.38 -43.07 -3.76
C ASP A 373 -18.64 -43.99 -4.74
N LYS A 374 -18.79 -43.75 -6.05
CA LYS A 374 -18.01 -44.45 -7.08
C LYS A 374 -16.65 -43.81 -7.31
N VAL A 375 -16.57 -42.48 -7.39
CA VAL A 375 -15.34 -41.77 -7.75
C VAL A 375 -14.36 -41.69 -6.58
N GLN A 376 -14.85 -41.48 -5.35
CA GLN A 376 -14.01 -41.29 -4.17
C GLN A 376 -13.08 -42.48 -3.88
N PRO A 377 -13.53 -43.75 -3.87
CA PRO A 377 -12.63 -44.88 -3.61
C PRO A 377 -11.54 -45.02 -4.67
N LEU A 378 -11.84 -44.72 -5.94
CA LEU A 378 -10.85 -44.74 -7.03
C LEU A 378 -9.80 -43.63 -6.88
N ALA A 379 -10.24 -42.45 -6.44
CA ALA A 379 -9.36 -41.34 -6.11
C ALA A 379 -8.41 -41.70 -4.93
N MET A 380 -8.95 -42.29 -3.86
CA MET A 380 -8.15 -42.75 -2.73
C MET A 380 -7.14 -43.83 -3.13
N LYS A 381 -7.57 -44.79 -3.95
CA LYS A 381 -6.69 -45.85 -4.48
C LYS A 381 -5.55 -45.28 -5.32
N ALA A 382 -5.82 -44.30 -6.18
CA ALA A 382 -4.79 -43.62 -6.98
C ALA A 382 -3.78 -42.89 -6.09
N TRP A 383 -4.25 -42.22 -5.02
CA TRP A 383 -3.40 -41.55 -4.05
C TRP A 383 -2.49 -42.53 -3.28
N GLU A 384 -3.05 -43.62 -2.75
CA GLU A 384 -2.31 -44.60 -1.95
C GLU A 384 -1.30 -45.39 -2.79
N SER A 385 -1.62 -45.66 -4.06
CA SER A 385 -0.76 -46.44 -4.96
C SER A 385 0.21 -45.59 -5.78
N GLY A 386 0.06 -44.26 -5.81
CA GLY A 386 0.88 -43.37 -6.63
C GLY A 386 0.74 -43.61 -8.14
N THR A 387 -0.42 -44.10 -8.58
CA THR A 387 -0.70 -44.42 -10.00
C THR A 387 -1.74 -43.46 -10.58
N PRO A 388 -1.76 -43.26 -11.92
CA PRO A 388 -2.66 -42.29 -12.53
C PRO A 388 -4.14 -42.58 -12.22
N PHE A 389 -4.85 -41.56 -11.72
CA PHE A 389 -6.27 -41.64 -11.40
C PHE A 389 -7.11 -42.07 -12.60
N LYS A 390 -6.76 -41.57 -13.79
CA LYS A 390 -7.38 -41.94 -15.07
C LYS A 390 -7.39 -43.45 -15.32
N ASP A 391 -6.31 -44.15 -14.95
CA ASP A 391 -6.19 -45.60 -15.20
C ASP A 391 -7.17 -46.38 -14.31
N HIS A 392 -7.42 -45.93 -13.08
CA HIS A 392 -8.45 -46.51 -12.21
C HIS A 392 -9.87 -46.27 -12.72
N LEU A 393 -10.12 -45.14 -13.40
CA LEU A 393 -11.42 -44.87 -14.02
C LEU A 393 -11.67 -45.76 -15.24
N LEU A 394 -10.66 -45.93 -16.10
CA LEU A 394 -10.74 -46.80 -17.27
C LEU A 394 -10.85 -48.29 -16.91
N ALA A 395 -10.39 -48.67 -15.72
CA ALA A 395 -10.53 -50.04 -15.20
C ALA A 395 -11.88 -50.30 -14.51
N GLU A 396 -12.75 -49.30 -14.34
CA GLU A 396 -14.06 -49.45 -13.71
C GLU A 396 -15.17 -49.57 -14.77
N PRO A 397 -15.75 -50.77 -14.99
CA PRO A 397 -16.72 -51.00 -16.05
C PRO A 397 -17.93 -50.07 -15.99
N ALA A 398 -18.44 -49.77 -14.78
CA ALA A 398 -19.59 -48.89 -14.62
C ALA A 398 -19.35 -47.46 -15.11
N LEU A 399 -18.10 -46.98 -15.06
CA LEU A 399 -17.74 -45.66 -15.58
C LEU A 399 -17.50 -45.69 -17.09
N VAL A 400 -16.86 -46.76 -17.60
CA VAL A 400 -16.64 -46.95 -19.04
C VAL A 400 -17.98 -47.11 -19.77
N ASP A 401 -18.91 -47.90 -19.22
CA ASP A 401 -20.24 -48.09 -19.79
C ASP A 401 -21.05 -46.78 -19.82
N LEU A 402 -20.86 -45.91 -18.84
CA LEU A 402 -21.59 -44.64 -18.72
C LEU A 402 -21.02 -43.52 -19.61
N LEU A 403 -19.70 -43.35 -19.58
CA LEU A 403 -19.02 -42.20 -20.17
C LEU A 403 -18.25 -42.53 -21.46
N GLY A 404 -17.95 -43.81 -21.70
CA GLY A 404 -17.01 -44.25 -22.73
C GLY A 404 -15.55 -43.90 -22.42
N GLU A 405 -14.61 -44.63 -23.03
CA GLU A 405 -13.17 -44.38 -22.83
C GLU A 405 -12.77 -42.98 -23.31
N GLU A 406 -13.18 -42.57 -24.52
CA GLU A 406 -12.91 -41.22 -25.04
C GLU A 406 -13.51 -40.12 -24.17
N GLY A 407 -14.72 -40.35 -23.63
CA GLY A 407 -15.36 -39.44 -22.69
C GLY A 407 -14.51 -39.24 -21.44
N ILE A 408 -14.03 -40.34 -20.84
CA ILE A 408 -13.12 -40.28 -19.69
C ILE A 408 -11.82 -39.53 -20.04
N HIS A 409 -11.21 -39.81 -21.20
CA HIS A 409 -10.00 -39.11 -21.64
C HIS A 409 -10.19 -37.59 -21.73
N SER A 410 -11.32 -37.14 -22.28
CA SER A 410 -11.62 -35.71 -22.46
C SER A 410 -11.75 -34.93 -21.13
N LEU A 411 -12.07 -35.60 -20.02
CA LEU A 411 -12.24 -34.98 -18.71
C LEU A 411 -10.93 -34.53 -18.06
N PHE A 412 -9.78 -35.00 -18.59
CA PHE A 412 -8.45 -34.62 -18.14
C PHE A 412 -7.82 -33.47 -18.97
N ALA A 413 -8.58 -32.89 -19.90
CA ALA A 413 -8.13 -31.75 -20.71
C ALA A 413 -7.98 -30.47 -19.85
N MET A 414 -6.82 -29.81 -19.94
CA MET A 414 -6.48 -28.63 -19.13
C MET A 414 -7.25 -27.38 -19.58
N GLU A 415 -7.59 -27.31 -20.87
CA GLU A 415 -8.32 -26.24 -21.53
C GLU A 415 -9.65 -25.93 -20.85
N HIS A 416 -10.25 -26.94 -20.20
CA HIS A 416 -11.47 -26.77 -19.42
C HIS A 416 -11.34 -25.70 -18.33
N HIS A 417 -10.18 -25.63 -17.67
CA HIS A 417 -9.93 -24.71 -16.57
C HIS A 417 -9.46 -23.33 -17.06
N THR A 418 -8.94 -23.24 -18.29
CA THR A 418 -8.42 -21.99 -18.85
C THR A 418 -9.39 -21.29 -19.82
N LYS A 419 -10.51 -21.93 -20.19
CA LYS A 419 -11.51 -21.40 -21.15
C LYS A 419 -12.09 -20.01 -20.84
N HIS A 420 -11.95 -19.53 -19.60
CA HIS A 420 -12.46 -18.22 -19.17
C HIS A 420 -11.37 -17.22 -18.78
N VAL A 421 -10.09 -17.55 -19.00
CA VAL A 421 -8.96 -16.65 -18.68
C VAL A 421 -9.13 -15.31 -19.40
N GLU A 422 -9.43 -15.32 -20.69
CA GLU A 422 -9.66 -14.10 -21.50
C GLU A 422 -10.70 -13.16 -20.87
N LYS A 423 -11.90 -13.70 -20.60
CA LYS A 423 -13.01 -12.95 -20.01
C LYS A 423 -12.69 -12.38 -18.63
N ILE A 424 -11.85 -13.06 -17.84
CA ILE A 424 -11.41 -12.54 -16.53
C ILE A 424 -10.41 -11.40 -16.72
N PHE A 425 -9.47 -11.51 -17.66
CA PHE A 425 -8.51 -10.45 -17.96
C PHE A 425 -9.22 -9.18 -18.45
N GLU A 426 -10.22 -9.31 -19.34
CA GLU A 426 -11.08 -8.19 -19.76
C GLU A 426 -11.73 -7.50 -18.56
N ARG A 427 -12.30 -8.26 -17.61
CA ARG A 427 -12.94 -7.71 -16.40
C ARG A 427 -11.98 -6.94 -15.49
N VAL A 428 -10.72 -7.37 -15.42
CA VAL A 428 -9.68 -6.68 -14.63
C VAL A 428 -9.12 -5.47 -15.38
N GLY A 429 -9.47 -5.30 -16.67
CA GLY A 429 -8.93 -4.26 -17.54
C GLY A 429 -7.50 -4.57 -17.98
N LEU A 430 -7.23 -5.84 -18.30
CA LEU A 430 -5.96 -6.38 -18.83
C LEU A 430 -6.20 -7.18 -20.14
N GLY A 431 -7.40 -7.08 -20.70
CA GLY A 431 -7.83 -7.79 -21.92
C GLY A 431 -7.29 -7.17 -23.19
#